data_AF-A0A2V9SVC7-F1
#
_entry.id   AF-A0A2V9SVC7-F1
#
_cell.length_a   1.000
_cell.length_b   1.000
_cell.length_c   1.000
_cell.angle_alpha   90.00
_cell.angle_beta   90.00
_cell.angle_gamma   90.00
#
_symmetry.space_group_name_H-M   'P 1'
#
loop_
_entity.id
_entity.type
_entity.pdbx_description
1 polymer ?
#
loop_
_entity_poly.entity_id
_entity_poly.type
_entity_poly.pdbx_seq_one_letter_code
_entity_poly.pdbx_strand_id
1 'polypeptide(L)'
;MAKRDVFGELMEGVTAMNQRREGKLTLRSYKIDPAPLPKVDSKLIRDTRKKLRCSRAVFARKLRINERTLEKWEQGRAKPNPQAAA
;
A
#
# COMPACT_ATOMS: atom_id res chain seq x y z
N MET A 1 -4.30 -36.43 -27.08
CA MET A 1 -4.54 -35.11 -26.47
C MET A 1 -3.82 -34.07 -27.31
N ALA A 2 -4.53 -33.07 -27.83
CA ALA A 2 -3.92 -32.03 -28.65
C ALA A 2 -2.90 -31.23 -27.82
N LYS A 3 -1.77 -30.86 -28.44
CA LYS A 3 -0.75 -30.02 -27.82
C LYS A 3 -1.34 -28.62 -27.61
N ARG A 4 -1.42 -28.16 -26.36
CA ARG A 4 -1.94 -26.84 -26.00
C ARG A 4 -1.10 -25.74 -26.66
N ASP A 5 -1.75 -24.83 -27.38
CA ASP A 5 -1.11 -23.64 -27.93
C ASP A 5 -1.25 -22.46 -26.96
N VAL A 6 -0.26 -22.33 -26.10
CA VAL A 6 -0.22 -21.26 -25.08
C VAL A 6 -0.12 -19.87 -25.72
N PHE A 7 0.56 -19.76 -26.86
CA PHE A 7 0.73 -18.46 -27.52
C PHE A 7 -0.59 -17.99 -28.12
N GLY A 8 -1.33 -18.89 -28.79
CA GLY A 8 -2.67 -18.62 -29.31
C GLY A 8 -3.63 -18.14 -28.21
N GLU A 9 -3.66 -18.83 -27.06
CA GLU A 9 -4.52 -18.44 -25.93
C GLU A 9 -4.19 -17.06 -25.36
N LEU A 10 -2.90 -16.70 -25.28
CA LEU A 10 -2.48 -15.36 -24.84
C LEU A 10 -2.91 -14.27 -25.84
N MET A 11 -2.74 -14.52 -27.13
CA MET A 11 -3.14 -13.59 -28.20
C MET A 11 -4.66 -13.40 -28.27
N GLU A 12 -5.43 -14.46 -28.00
CA GLU A 12 -6.87 -14.38 -27.83
C GLU A 12 -7.24 -13.47 -26.65
N GLY A 13 -6.55 -13.64 -25.50
CA GLY A 13 -6.71 -12.76 -24.35
C GLY A 13 -6.43 -11.29 -24.65
N VAL A 14 -5.37 -10.97 -25.40
CA VAL A 14 -5.05 -9.59 -25.81
C VAL A 14 -6.14 -9.00 -26.69
N THR A 15 -6.65 -9.77 -27.65
CA THR A 15 -7.76 -9.35 -28.51
C THR A 15 -9.02 -9.07 -27.70
N ALA A 16 -9.36 -9.95 -26.77
CA ALA A 16 -10.50 -9.81 -25.87
C ALA A 16 -10.39 -8.56 -24.98
N MET A 17 -9.18 -8.21 -24.52
CA MET A 17 -8.93 -6.96 -23.77
C MET A 17 -9.19 -5.71 -24.62
N ASN A 18 -8.83 -5.71 -25.91
CA ASN A 18 -9.10 -4.61 -26.83
C ASN A 18 -10.59 -4.44 -27.08
N GLN A 19 -11.30 -5.53 -27.40
CA GLN A 19 -12.76 -5.50 -27.61
C GLN A 19 -13.52 -5.01 -26.36
N ARG A 20 -13.02 -5.37 -25.17
CA ARG A 20 -13.58 -4.86 -23.92
C ARG A 20 -13.39 -3.35 -23.75
N ARG A 21 -12.24 -2.80 -24.14
CA ARG A 21 -12.00 -1.34 -24.10
C ARG A 21 -12.89 -0.59 -25.08
N GLU A 22 -13.20 -1.19 -26.22
CA GLU A 22 -14.14 -0.67 -27.23
C GLU A 22 -15.61 -0.87 -26.84
N GLY A 23 -15.91 -1.54 -25.73
CA GLY A 23 -17.28 -1.82 -25.28
C GLY A 23 -18.00 -2.93 -26.05
N LYS A 24 -17.29 -3.65 -26.94
CA LYS A 24 -17.84 -4.73 -27.77
C LYS A 24 -17.92 -6.07 -27.05
N LEU A 25 -17.20 -6.23 -25.94
CA LEU A 25 -17.12 -7.47 -25.17
C LEU A 25 -17.15 -7.20 -23.66
N THR A 26 -17.96 -7.94 -22.92
CA THR A 26 -17.97 -7.90 -21.45
C THR A 26 -17.09 -9.02 -20.90
N LEU A 27 -15.96 -8.68 -20.28
CA LEU A 27 -15.14 -9.64 -19.53
C LEU A 27 -15.42 -9.55 -18.03
N ARG A 28 -15.23 -10.66 -17.33
CA ARG A 28 -15.26 -10.70 -15.86
C ARG A 28 -14.30 -9.65 -15.30
N SER A 29 -14.75 -8.84 -14.35
CA SER A 29 -13.93 -7.87 -13.64
C SER A 29 -14.25 -7.83 -12.18
N TYR A 30 -13.22 -7.49 -11.43
CA TYR A 30 -13.30 -7.20 -10.02
C TYR A 30 -12.83 -5.77 -9.84
N LYS A 31 -13.72 -4.91 -9.35
CA LYS A 31 -13.28 -3.62 -8.79
C LYS A 31 -12.73 -3.91 -7.41
N ILE A 32 -11.47 -3.56 -7.19
CA ILE A 32 -10.82 -3.65 -5.89
C ILE A 32 -10.58 -2.22 -5.47
N ASP A 33 -11.29 -1.79 -4.43
CA ASP A 33 -11.01 -0.51 -3.79
C ASP A 33 -9.77 -0.68 -2.91
N PRO A 34 -8.78 0.22 -3.02
CA PRO A 34 -7.61 0.15 -2.16
C PRO A 34 -8.03 0.35 -0.71
N ALA A 35 -7.48 -0.48 0.19
CA ALA A 35 -7.73 -0.31 1.62
C ALA A 35 -7.27 1.09 2.05
N PRO A 36 -8.07 1.83 2.84
CA PRO A 36 -7.66 3.13 3.33
C PRO A 36 -6.44 2.98 4.23
N LEU A 37 -5.53 3.95 4.16
CA LEU A 37 -4.38 3.99 5.07
C LEU A 37 -4.87 4.01 6.52
N PRO A 38 -4.23 3.26 7.44
CA PRO A 38 -4.62 3.27 8.84
C PRO A 38 -4.43 4.68 9.41
N LYS A 39 -5.36 5.08 10.27
CA LYS A 39 -5.24 6.35 10.99
C LYS A 39 -4.15 6.21 12.04
N VAL A 40 -3.01 6.86 11.81
CA VAL A 40 -1.89 6.88 12.75
C VAL A 40 -1.98 8.11 13.65
N ASP A 41 -2.37 7.89 14.90
CA ASP A 41 -2.47 8.95 15.92
C ASP A 41 -1.17 9.09 16.73
N SER A 42 -0.96 10.28 17.30
CA SER A 42 0.21 10.59 18.14
C SER A 42 0.37 9.63 19.33
N LYS A 43 -0.75 9.24 19.95
CA LYS A 43 -0.80 8.26 21.03
C LYS A 43 -0.35 6.87 20.56
N LEU A 44 -0.81 6.43 19.39
CA LEU A 44 -0.45 5.13 18.82
C LEU A 44 1.07 5.03 18.59
N ILE A 45 1.68 6.10 18.06
CA ILE A 45 3.14 6.16 17.82
C ILE A 45 3.90 6.02 19.14
N ARG A 46 3.51 6.81 20.14
CA ARG A 46 4.16 6.81 21.46
C ARG A 46 4.01 5.47 22.18
N ASP A 47 2.82 4.88 22.15
CA ASP A 47 2.52 3.62 22.82
C ASP A 47 3.24 2.45 22.13
N THR A 48 3.33 2.46 20.80
CA THR A 48 4.10 1.49 20.02
C THR A 48 5.59 1.56 20.35
N ARG A 49 6.17 2.77 20.39
CA ARG A 49 7.58 2.94 20.77
C ARG A 49 7.87 2.40 22.18
N LYS A 50 6.98 2.70 23.15
CA LYS A 50 7.10 2.20 24.52
C LYS A 50 6.98 0.68 24.60
N LYS A 51 6.02 0.09 23.88
CA LYS A 51 5.82 -1.37 23.82
C LYS A 51 7.06 -2.09 23.26
N LEU A 52 7.70 -1.50 22.26
CA LEU A 52 8.95 -2.00 21.67
C LEU A 52 10.20 -1.65 22.49
N ARG A 53 10.05 -1.01 23.65
CA ARG A 53 11.15 -0.60 24.55
C ARG A 53 12.26 0.18 23.83
N CYS A 54 11.87 0.99 22.83
CA CYS A 54 12.81 1.78 22.05
C CYS A 54 12.92 3.21 22.61
N SER A 55 14.15 3.74 22.65
CA SER A 55 14.36 5.18 22.78
C SER A 55 13.87 5.90 21.52
N ARG A 56 13.63 7.21 21.61
CA ARG A 56 13.13 7.99 20.48
C ARG A 56 14.13 8.00 19.32
N ALA A 57 15.42 8.21 19.59
CA ALA A 57 16.50 8.07 18.61
C ALA A 57 16.52 6.70 17.90
N VAL A 58 16.42 5.60 18.65
CA VAL A 58 16.45 4.24 18.07
C VAL A 58 15.23 3.98 17.20
N PHE A 59 14.04 4.41 17.65
CA PHE A 59 12.81 4.24 16.89
C PHE A 59 12.81 5.08 15.61
N ALA A 60 13.27 6.33 15.67
CA ALA A 60 13.41 7.21 14.50
C ALA A 60 14.39 6.63 13.47
N ARG A 61 15.53 6.10 13.92
CA ARG A 61 16.51 5.42 13.04
C ARG A 61 15.92 4.20 12.34
N LYS A 62 15.11 3.39 13.05
CA LYS A 62 14.41 2.24 12.44
C LYS A 62 13.42 2.68 11.35
N LEU A 63 12.75 3.79 11.57
CA LEU A 63 11.81 4.39 10.60
C LEU A 63 12.50 5.25 9.52
N ARG A 64 13.84 5.38 9.56
CA ARG A 64 14.63 6.21 8.65
C ARG A 64 14.16 7.68 8.60
N ILE A 65 13.72 8.22 9.72
CA ILE A 65 13.31 9.62 9.88
C ILE A 65 14.17 10.34 10.91
N ASN A 66 14.13 11.67 10.90
CA ASN A 66 14.75 12.49 11.93
C ASN A 66 14.03 12.32 13.28
N GLU A 67 14.78 12.25 14.37
CA GLU A 67 14.26 12.18 15.74
C GLU A 67 13.30 13.34 16.06
N ARG A 68 13.59 14.56 15.57
CA ARG A 68 12.72 15.72 15.77
C ARG A 68 11.40 15.61 15.02
N THR A 69 11.37 14.87 13.91
CA THR A 69 10.13 14.57 13.18
C THR A 69 9.26 13.60 13.96
N LEU A 70 9.87 12.54 14.49
CA LEU A 70 9.18 11.58 15.36
C LEU A 70 8.61 12.26 16.61
N GLU A 71 9.36 13.18 17.22
CA GLU A 71 8.90 13.94 18.37
C GLU A 71 7.65 14.78 18.05
N LYS A 72 7.64 15.49 16.91
CA LYS A 72 6.48 16.27 16.46
C LYS A 72 5.25 15.39 16.25
N TRP A 73 5.43 14.17 15.72
CA TRP A 73 4.35 13.21 15.54
C TRP A 73 3.81 12.72 16.88
N GLU A 74 4.67 12.37 17.84
CA GLU A 74 4.25 11.95 19.19
C GLU A 74 3.56 13.07 19.98
N GLN A 75 3.89 14.35 19.71
CA GLN A 75 3.23 15.52 20.30
C GLN A 75 1.96 15.94 19.56
N GLY A 76 1.63 15.32 18.42
CA GLY A 76 0.47 15.70 17.59
C GLY A 76 0.63 17.04 16.86
N ARG A 77 1.84 17.62 16.82
CA ARG A 77 2.14 18.87 16.13
C ARG A 77 2.26 18.70 14.61
N ALA A 78 2.44 17.46 14.15
CA ALA A 78 2.48 17.11 12.74
C ALA A 78 1.89 15.71 12.53
N LYS A 79 1.36 15.45 11.34
CA LYS A 79 0.87 14.12 10.96
C LYS A 79 1.94 13.35 10.17
N PRO A 80 2.03 12.02 10.32
CA PRO A 80 2.83 11.18 9.44
C PRO A 80 2.42 11.36 7.98
N ASN A 81 3.40 11.31 7.08
CA ASN A 81 3.11 11.31 5.65
C ASN A 81 2.47 9.97 5.22
N PRO A 82 1.84 9.88 4.05
CA PRO A 82 1.21 8.64 3.59
C PRO A 82 2.15 7.44 3.58
N GLN A 83 3.43 7.64 3.30
CA GLN A 83 4.45 6.58 3.31
C GLN A 83 4.78 6.05 4.72
N ALA A 84 4.67 6.88 5.75
CA ALA A 84 4.86 6.48 7.14
C ALA A 84 3.55 6.01 7.81
N ALA A 85 2.41 6.28 7.19
CA ALA A 85 1.10 5.78 7.60
C ALA A 85 0.71 4.48 6.90
N ALA A 86 1.29 4.17 5.74
CA ALA A 86 1.13 2.90 5.02
C ALA A 86 1.93 1.76 5.66
#